data_AF-A0A259LKU6-F1
#
_entry.id   AF-A0A259LKU6-F1
#
_cell.length_a   1.000
_cell.length_b   1.000
_cell.length_c   1.000
_cell.angle_alpha   90.00
_cell.angle_beta   90.00
_cell.angle_gamma   90.00
#
_symmetry.space_group_name_H-M   'P 1'
#
loop_
_entity.id
_entity.type
_entity.pdbx_description
1 polymer ?
#
loop_
_entity_poly.entity_id
_entity_poly.type
_entity_poly.pdbx_seq_one_letter_code
_entity_poly.pdbx_strand_id
1 'polypeptide(L)'
;TDWPAHEEKIVRFWANAILFERSYDGNPQRVHVQAGDVRAGQFEVWLALFDGVLRRQLPPDTAAAWSALAHRIGRGLRMGVADRDIGPGGIPKLV
;
A
#
# COMPACT_ATOMS: atom_id res chain seq x y z
N THR A 1 -0.89 -0.15 -18.16
CA THR A 1 -1.33 0.76 -19.24
C THR A 1 -2.80 1.15 -19.16
N ASP A 2 -3.61 0.59 -18.24
CA ASP A 2 -4.97 1.10 -17.98
C ASP A 2 -5.00 1.83 -16.63
N TRP A 3 -4.74 3.13 -16.68
CA TRP A 3 -4.64 3.98 -15.50
C TRP A 3 -6.01 4.32 -14.87
N PRO A 4 -7.05 4.66 -15.64
CA PRO A 4 -8.37 4.92 -15.08
C PRO A 4 -8.95 3.75 -14.28
N ALA A 5 -8.88 2.52 -14.80
CA ALA A 5 -9.38 1.34 -14.08
C ALA A 5 -8.54 1.05 -12.81
N HIS A 6 -7.26 1.40 -12.83
CA HIS A 6 -6.41 1.30 -11.65
C HIS A 6 -6.82 2.30 -10.58
N GLU A 7 -7.02 3.57 -10.94
CA GLU A 7 -7.47 4.61 -10.02
C GLU A 7 -8.81 4.26 -9.37
N GLU A 8 -9.80 3.80 -10.15
CA GLU A 8 -11.10 3.37 -9.62
C GLU A 8 -10.97 2.27 -8.56
N LYS A 9 -10.10 1.28 -8.81
CA LYS A 9 -9.83 0.20 -7.85
C LYS A 9 -9.21 0.73 -6.55
N ILE A 10 -8.28 1.69 -6.65
CA ILE A 10 -7.61 2.29 -5.49
C ILE A 10 -8.58 3.18 -4.69
N VAL A 11 -9.48 3.90 -5.37
CA VAL A 11 -10.56 4.65 -4.72
C VAL A 11 -11.45 3.71 -3.91
N ARG A 12 -11.95 2.62 -4.53
CA ARG A 12 -12.76 1.60 -3.83
C ARG A 12 -12.03 1.02 -2.61
N PHE A 13 -10.74 0.73 -2.76
CA PHE A 13 -9.91 0.24 -1.65
C PHE A 13 -9.89 1.21 -0.46
N TRP A 14 -9.62 2.51 -0.71
CA TRP A 14 -9.54 3.51 0.35
C TRP A 14 -10.90 3.84 0.95
N ALA A 15 -11.96 3.91 0.15
CA ALA A 15 -13.32 4.08 0.63
C ALA A 15 -13.70 2.92 1.59
N ASN A 16 -13.34 1.69 1.25
CA ASN A 16 -13.53 0.55 2.15
C ASN A 16 -12.66 0.61 3.41
N ALA A 17 -11.38 1.01 3.28
CA ALA A 17 -10.45 1.02 4.41
C ALA A 17 -10.72 2.16 5.42
N ILE A 18 -11.14 3.32 4.93
CA ILE A 18 -11.31 4.56 5.73
C ILE A 18 -12.77 4.79 6.08
N LEU A 19 -13.67 4.68 5.10
CA LEU A 19 -15.09 4.99 5.26
C LEU A 19 -15.92 3.74 5.60
N PHE A 20 -15.29 2.56 5.65
CA PHE A 20 -15.94 1.27 5.89
C PHE A 20 -17.03 0.92 4.88
N GLU A 21 -16.94 1.50 3.68
CA GLU A 21 -17.79 1.10 2.56
C GLU A 21 -17.48 -0.34 2.17
N ARG A 22 -18.47 -1.21 2.01
CA ARG A 22 -18.24 -2.61 1.57
C ARG A 22 -18.00 -2.68 0.06
N SER A 23 -17.15 -1.80 -0.45
CA SER A 23 -16.95 -1.55 -1.86
C SER A 23 -15.66 -2.16 -2.39
N TYR A 24 -14.83 -2.83 -1.59
CA TYR A 24 -13.62 -3.52 -2.08
C TYR A 24 -13.55 -4.97 -1.55
N ASP A 25 -13.35 -5.93 -2.45
CA ASP A 25 -13.37 -7.38 -2.20
C ASP A 25 -12.03 -8.07 -2.52
N GLY A 26 -10.99 -7.29 -2.85
CA GLY A 26 -9.67 -7.80 -3.17
C GLY A 26 -8.84 -8.19 -1.94
N ASN A 27 -7.72 -8.88 -2.20
CA ASN A 27 -6.70 -9.14 -1.19
C ASN A 27 -5.44 -8.31 -1.52
N PRO A 28 -5.23 -7.15 -0.85
CA PRO A 28 -4.13 -6.24 -1.17
C PRO A 28 -2.78 -6.91 -0.93
N GLN A 29 -2.62 -7.73 0.12
CA GLN A 29 -1.36 -8.45 0.38
C GLN A 29 -0.98 -9.34 -0.80
N ARG A 30 -1.92 -10.17 -1.26
CA ARG A 30 -1.68 -11.14 -2.34
C ARG A 30 -1.28 -10.45 -3.64
N VAL A 31 -1.93 -9.35 -4.01
CA VAL A 31 -1.60 -8.65 -5.27
C VAL A 31 -0.21 -8.00 -5.24
N HIS A 32 0.21 -7.41 -4.11
CA HIS A 32 1.55 -6.82 -4.00
C HIS A 32 2.65 -7.88 -4.00
N VAL A 33 2.41 -9.03 -3.35
CA VAL A 33 3.33 -10.17 -3.39
C VAL A 33 3.44 -10.74 -4.81
N GLN A 34 2.34 -10.90 -5.52
CA GLN A 34 2.30 -11.49 -6.87
C GLN A 34 2.78 -10.55 -7.99
N ALA A 35 2.80 -9.23 -7.79
CA ALA A 35 3.23 -8.27 -8.81
C ALA A 35 4.67 -8.51 -9.31
N GLY A 36 5.56 -9.03 -8.44
CA GLY A 36 6.93 -9.42 -8.80
C GLY A 36 7.92 -8.27 -8.96
N ASP A 37 7.46 -7.08 -9.31
CA ASP A 37 8.25 -5.85 -9.49
C ASP A 37 8.17 -4.87 -8.30
N VAL A 38 7.21 -5.07 -7.40
CA VAL A 38 7.09 -4.32 -6.15
C VAL A 38 8.12 -4.81 -5.13
N ARG A 39 8.95 -3.91 -4.59
CA ARG A 39 10.01 -4.21 -3.60
C ARG A 39 9.73 -3.58 -2.25
N ALA A 40 10.19 -4.21 -1.17
CA ALA A 40 9.96 -3.74 0.20
C ALA A 40 10.42 -2.29 0.45
N GLY A 41 11.52 -1.85 -0.18
CA GLY A 41 12.02 -0.47 -0.08
C GLY A 41 11.15 0.58 -0.79
N GLN A 42 10.31 0.19 -1.75
CA GLN A 42 9.46 1.13 -2.48
C GLN A 42 8.30 1.66 -1.61
N PHE A 43 7.92 0.93 -0.56
CA PHE A 43 6.84 1.35 0.35
C PHE A 43 7.17 2.66 1.09
N GLU A 44 8.43 2.87 1.48
CA GLU A 44 8.84 4.09 2.18
C GLU A 44 8.68 5.32 1.28
N VAL A 45 9.15 5.22 0.04
CA VAL A 45 9.01 6.30 -0.96
C VAL A 45 7.54 6.58 -1.26
N TRP A 46 6.74 5.54 -1.47
CA TRP A 46 5.31 5.68 -1.76
C TRP A 46 4.55 6.31 -0.59
N LEU A 47 4.81 5.89 0.65
CA LEU A 47 4.17 6.45 1.85
C LEU A 47 4.54 7.93 2.05
N ALA A 48 5.81 8.31 1.80
CA ALA A 48 6.23 9.70 1.87
C ALA A 48 5.49 10.59 0.85
N LEU A 49 5.27 10.09 -0.38
CA LEU A 49 4.47 10.77 -1.39
C LEU A 49 3.01 10.90 -0.95
N PHE A 50 2.43 9.82 -0.42
CA PHE A 50 1.06 9.81 0.07
C PHE A 50 0.85 10.82 1.20
N ASP A 51 1.75 10.85 2.20
CA ASP A 51 1.73 11.84 3.28
C ASP A 51 1.81 13.27 2.76
N GLY A 52 2.64 13.51 1.72
CA GLY A 52 2.72 14.80 1.05
C GLY A 52 1.40 15.23 0.41
N VAL A 53 0.66 14.29 -0.19
CA VAL A 53 -0.67 14.56 -0.76
C VAL A 53 -1.68 14.83 0.34
N LEU A 54 -1.74 14.01 1.39
CA LEU A 54 -2.69 14.19 2.50
C LEU A 54 -2.53 15.58 3.14
N ARG A 55 -1.30 16.02 3.41
CA ARG A 55 -1.02 17.35 3.98
C ARG A 55 -1.48 18.50 3.09
N ARG A 56 -1.50 18.31 1.77
CA ARG A 56 -1.95 19.35 0.82
C ARG A 56 -3.47 19.38 0.65
N GLN A 57 -4.14 18.25 0.84
CA GLN A 57 -5.53 18.07 0.45
C GLN A 57 -6.51 18.02 1.63
N LEU A 58 -6.03 17.73 2.85
CA LEU A 58 -6.88 17.49 4.00
C LEU A 58 -6.52 18.38 5.19
N PRO A 59 -7.48 18.65 6.10
CA PRO A 59 -7.18 19.25 7.40
C PRO A 59 -6.15 18.43 8.18
N PRO A 60 -5.30 19.06 9.03
CA PRO A 60 -4.20 18.38 9.70
C PRO A 60 -4.58 17.11 10.46
N ASP A 61 -5.69 17.15 11.22
CA ASP A 61 -6.13 16.01 12.02
C ASP A 61 -6.59 14.84 11.14
N THR A 62 -7.33 15.12 10.08
CA THR A 62 -7.77 14.11 9.11
C THR A 62 -6.58 13.51 8.37
N ALA A 63 -5.65 14.35 7.91
CA ALA A 63 -4.42 13.91 7.25
C ALA A 63 -3.60 12.98 8.16
N ALA A 64 -3.44 13.32 9.44
CA ALA A 64 -2.72 12.50 10.41
C ALA A 64 -3.40 11.14 10.62
N ALA A 65 -4.73 11.11 10.77
CA ALA A 65 -5.47 9.86 10.96
C ALA A 65 -5.37 8.93 9.73
N TRP A 66 -5.50 9.49 8.53
CA TRP A 66 -5.41 8.74 7.28
C TRP A 66 -3.99 8.22 7.02
N SER A 67 -2.98 9.06 7.29
CA SER A 67 -1.57 8.66 7.23
C SER A 67 -1.29 7.50 8.17
N ALA A 68 -1.71 7.58 9.44
CA ALA A 68 -1.49 6.51 10.42
C ALA A 68 -2.08 5.16 9.95
N LEU A 69 -3.27 5.18 9.35
CA LEU A 69 -3.89 3.99 8.77
C LEU A 69 -3.08 3.47 7.56
N ALA A 70 -2.71 4.35 6.63
CA ALA A 70 -1.94 3.98 5.45
C ALA A 70 -0.58 3.36 5.82
N HIS A 71 0.11 3.93 6.80
CA HIS A 71 1.35 3.38 7.34
C HIS A 71 1.14 2.01 8.00
N ARG A 72 0.03 1.81 8.73
CA ARG A 72 -0.29 0.49 9.31
C ARG A 72 -0.49 -0.58 8.23
N ILE A 73 -1.26 -0.26 7.18
CA ILE A 73 -1.48 -1.17 6.06
C ILE A 73 -0.16 -1.41 5.31
N GLY A 74 0.58 -0.35 5.00
CA GLY A 74 1.85 -0.40 4.29
C GLY A 74 2.89 -1.27 4.99
N ARG A 75 2.97 -1.24 6.33
CA ARG A 75 3.83 -2.16 7.10
C ARG A 75 3.47 -3.63 6.86
N GLY A 76 2.19 -3.98 6.86
CA GLY A 76 1.72 -5.34 6.59
C GLY A 76 2.11 -5.81 5.17
N LEU A 77 1.81 -4.97 4.18
CA LEU A 77 2.14 -5.23 2.78
C LEU A 77 3.66 -5.43 2.58
N ARG A 78 4.47 -4.51 3.14
CA ARG A 78 5.93 -4.54 3.09
C ARG A 78 6.50 -5.84 3.67
N MET A 79 5.97 -6.32 4.80
CA MET A 79 6.44 -7.57 5.42
C MET A 79 6.28 -8.76 4.47
N GLY A 80 5.08 -8.99 3.93
CA GLY A 80 4.92 -10.14 3.01
C GLY A 80 5.64 -9.99 1.68
N VAL A 81 5.90 -8.77 1.20
CA VAL A 81 6.78 -8.54 0.04
C VAL A 81 8.24 -8.84 0.38
N ALA A 82 8.71 -8.45 1.57
CA ALA A 82 10.05 -8.78 2.03
C ALA A 82 10.23 -10.30 2.19
N ASP A 83 9.25 -10.99 2.76
CA ASP A 83 9.28 -12.45 2.94
C ASP A 83 9.37 -13.20 1.60
N ARG A 84 8.73 -12.70 0.53
CA ARG A 84 8.85 -13.25 -0.82
C ARG A 84 10.29 -13.15 -1.37
N ASP A 85 10.94 -12.03 -1.07
CA ASP A 85 12.27 -11.67 -1.56
C ASP A 85 13.39 -12.33 -0.72
N ILE A 86 13.07 -12.87 0.45
CA ILE A 86 13.95 -13.74 1.23
C ILE A 86 13.77 -15.20 0.75
N GLY A 87 14.88 -15.86 0.42
CA GLY A 87 14.92 -17.28 0.07
C GLY A 87 14.89 -18.22 1.28
N PRO A 88 14.82 -19.54 1.06
CA PRO A 88 14.92 -20.52 2.13
C PRO A 88 16.17 -20.28 3.00
N GLY A 89 16.01 -20.29 4.32
CA GLY A 89 17.12 -20.10 5.26
C GLY A 89 17.59 -18.65 5.45
N GLY A 90 16.82 -17.65 5.03
CA GLY A 90 17.15 -16.23 5.28
C GLY A 90 18.10 -15.62 4.25
N ILE A 91 18.39 -16.33 3.16
CA ILE A 91 19.29 -15.86 2.10
C ILE A 91 18.56 -14.80 1.25
N PRO A 92 19.06 -13.55 1.15
CA PRO A 92 18.47 -12.57 0.26
C PRO A 92 18.50 -13.07 -1.20
N LYS A 93 17.37 -13.03 -1.91
CA LYS A 93 17.36 -13.29 -3.36
C LYS A 93 17.95 -12.06 -4.05
N LEU A 94 19.26 -12.07 -4.25
CA LEU A 94 19.96 -11.12 -5.10
C LEU A 94 19.64 -11.49 -6.57
N VAL A 95 18.50 -11.01 -7.06
CA VAL A 95 18.21 -10.98 -8.51
C VAL A 95 18.78 -9.71 -9.11
#